data_AF-A0AAV4QNV3-F1
#
_entry.id   AF-A0AAV4QNV3-F1
#
_cell.length_a   1.000
_cell.length_b   1.000
_cell.length_c   1.000
_cell.angle_alpha   90.00
_cell.angle_beta   90.00
_cell.angle_gamma   90.00
#
_symmetry.space_group_name_H-M   'P 1'
#
loop_
_entity.id
_entity.type
_entity.pdbx_description
1 polymer ?
#
loop_
_entity_poly.entity_id
_entity_poly.type
_entity_poly.pdbx_seq_one_letter_code
_entity_poly.pdbx_strand_id
1 'polypeptide(L)'
;MLKIYIWVYCLFVTFVTVLFEVTLFNTGLIANKQQKLQNSELVPAYLREHSLAILNCLSSFLSLVGNCFFATLLGYYCFVCCCMKQFFLHFEWKSKLLIARQDYQRILEIYREMNETMIMTDNFLNFPILISVFNILASLFWYGYSFAFPPNADNVSNMCFSIGFVQYFVLLLITLSPASAANQAAAMAREFVLSLPGWFPKRYGIVKVQVRREFMHKTTLTLWKIYRIDNSLIISAIGSLISYGILVGTLGVSKIQITRTNQYFINIIFLIA
;
A
#
# COMPACT_ATOMS: atom_id res chain seq x y z
N MET A 1 8.44 0.27 23.07
CA MET A 1 7.05 0.62 22.68
C MET A 1 6.81 0.41 21.18
N LEU A 2 7.43 1.17 20.26
CA LEU A 2 7.16 1.07 18.80
C LEU A 2 7.28 -0.35 18.20
N LYS A 3 8.31 -1.10 18.60
CA LYS A 3 8.50 -2.51 18.17
C LYS A 3 7.29 -3.39 18.51
N ILE A 4 6.70 -3.24 19.70
CA ILE A 4 5.58 -4.06 20.15
C ILE A 4 4.33 -3.76 19.32
N TYR A 5 4.04 -2.49 19.05
CA TYR A 5 2.90 -2.10 18.21
C TYR A 5 2.97 -2.67 16.80
N ILE A 6 4.17 -2.77 16.24
CA ILE A 6 4.38 -3.27 14.88
C ILE A 6 4.28 -4.79 14.84
N TRP A 7 4.81 -5.48 15.85
CA TRP A 7 4.59 -6.93 15.99
C TRP A 7 3.11 -7.27 16.19
N VAL A 8 2.41 -6.52 17.04
CA VAL A 8 0.96 -6.69 17.25
C VAL A 8 0.19 -6.39 15.96
N TYR A 9 0.56 -5.35 15.22
CA TYR A 9 -0.05 -5.04 13.93
C TYR A 9 0.18 -6.15 12.90
N CYS A 10 1.42 -6.63 12.74
CA CYS A 10 1.71 -7.73 11.81
C CYS A 10 0.93 -9.00 12.19
N LEU A 11 0.90 -9.38 13.47
CA LEU A 11 0.13 -10.52 13.98
C LEU A 11 -1.37 -10.35 13.74
N PHE A 12 -1.90 -9.15 13.98
CA PHE A 12 -3.31 -8.85 13.78
C PHE A 12 -3.68 -8.91 12.30
N VAL A 13 -2.88 -8.29 11.42
CA VAL A 13 -3.12 -8.28 9.97
C VAL A 13 -3.02 -9.69 9.39
N THR A 14 -2.02 -10.49 9.79
CA THR A 14 -1.93 -11.87 9.32
C THR A 14 -3.12 -12.69 9.79
N PHE A 15 -3.52 -12.56 11.06
CA PHE A 15 -4.69 -13.26 11.61
C PHE A 15 -5.99 -12.89 10.89
N VAL A 16 -6.26 -11.59 10.70
CA VAL A 16 -7.45 -11.11 9.98
C VAL A 16 -7.44 -11.59 8.53
N THR A 17 -6.28 -11.59 7.87
CA THR A 17 -6.17 -12.05 6.47
C THR A 17 -6.42 -13.55 6.35
N VAL A 18 -5.90 -14.36 7.30
CA VAL A 18 -6.18 -15.80 7.37
C VAL A 18 -7.67 -16.05 7.57
N LEU A 19 -8.30 -15.38 8.55
CA LEU A 19 -9.73 -15.51 8.79
C LEU A 19 -10.56 -15.13 7.55
N PHE A 20 -10.17 -14.05 6.88
CA PHE A 20 -10.85 -13.56 5.70
C PHE A 20 -10.77 -14.55 4.53
N GLU A 21 -9.58 -15.10 4.25
CA GLU A 21 -9.39 -16.13 3.21
C GLU A 21 -10.16 -17.42 3.54
N VAL A 22 -10.16 -17.86 4.81
CA VAL A 22 -10.95 -19.03 5.25
C VAL A 22 -12.45 -18.76 5.07
N THR A 23 -12.91 -17.55 5.36
CA THR A 23 -14.31 -17.17 5.19
C THR A 23 -14.68 -17.11 3.71
N LEU A 24 -13.83 -16.51 2.87
CA LEU A 24 -13.99 -16.48 1.42
C LEU A 24 -14.04 -17.88 0.79
N PHE A 25 -13.17 -18.77 1.27
CA PHE A 25 -13.13 -20.17 0.86
C PHE A 25 -14.43 -20.90 1.23
N ASN A 26 -14.96 -20.63 2.42
CA ASN A 26 -16.20 -21.24 2.92
C ASN A 26 -17.47 -20.62 2.30
N THR A 27 -17.45 -19.34 1.92
CA THR A 27 -18.56 -18.70 1.21
C THR A 27 -18.59 -19.13 -0.25
N GLY A 28 -19.77 -19.45 -0.80
CA GLY A 28 -20.02 -20.12 -2.07
C GLY A 28 -19.51 -19.47 -3.39
N LEU A 29 -18.54 -18.56 -3.36
CA LEU A 29 -17.82 -18.06 -4.53
C LEU A 29 -17.06 -19.19 -5.26
N ILE A 30 -16.55 -20.17 -4.51
CA ILE A 30 -16.00 -21.42 -5.08
C ILE A 30 -17.13 -22.31 -5.60
N ALA A 31 -18.29 -22.36 -4.92
CA ALA A 31 -19.44 -23.16 -5.37
C ALA A 31 -19.92 -22.74 -6.77
N ASN A 32 -19.89 -21.44 -7.08
CA ASN A 32 -20.27 -20.91 -8.40
C ASN A 32 -19.21 -21.21 -9.49
N LYS A 33 -17.91 -21.19 -9.15
CA LYS A 33 -16.83 -21.67 -10.04
C LYS A 33 -16.88 -23.18 -10.24
N GLN A 34 -17.20 -23.94 -9.19
CA GLN A 34 -17.39 -25.39 -9.20
C GLN A 34 -18.54 -25.79 -10.10
N GLN A 35 -19.67 -25.07 -10.04
CA GLN A 35 -20.81 -25.32 -10.91
C GLN A 35 -20.45 -25.07 -12.40
N LYS A 36 -19.63 -24.05 -12.69
CA LYS A 36 -19.18 -23.75 -14.05
C LYS A 36 -18.17 -24.78 -14.59
N LEU A 37 -17.32 -25.34 -13.74
CA LEU A 37 -16.38 -26.43 -14.06
C LEU A 37 -17.04 -27.82 -14.11
N GLN A 38 -18.08 -28.06 -13.30
CA GLN A 38 -18.92 -29.27 -13.39
C GLN A 38 -19.59 -29.39 -14.76
N ASN A 39 -19.87 -28.28 -15.43
CA ASN A 39 -20.48 -28.25 -16.76
C ASN A 39 -19.50 -28.44 -17.93
N SER A 40 -18.19 -28.55 -17.68
CA SER A 40 -17.18 -28.77 -18.75
C SER A 40 -17.08 -30.27 -19.08
N GLU A 41 -17.24 -30.68 -20.35
CA GLU A 41 -17.21 -32.10 -20.76
C GLU A 41 -15.79 -32.71 -20.84
N LEU A 42 -14.72 -31.92 -20.70
CA LEU A 42 -13.37 -32.35 -21.05
C LEU A 42 -12.65 -33.27 -20.04
N VAL A 43 -13.17 -33.46 -18.82
CA VAL A 43 -12.43 -34.14 -17.72
C VAL A 43 -13.22 -35.33 -17.15
N PRO A 44 -12.62 -36.54 -17.03
CA PRO A 44 -13.28 -37.71 -16.42
C PRO A 44 -13.78 -37.42 -14.99
N ALA A 45 -15.02 -37.82 -14.67
CA ALA A 45 -15.71 -37.47 -13.43
C ALA A 45 -14.91 -37.82 -12.15
N TYR A 46 -14.24 -38.98 -12.13
CA TYR A 46 -13.44 -39.45 -10.99
C TYR A 46 -12.18 -38.59 -10.74
N LEU A 47 -11.50 -38.12 -11.80
CA LEU A 47 -10.32 -37.26 -11.65
C LEU A 47 -10.71 -35.82 -11.32
N ARG A 48 -11.94 -35.41 -11.66
CA ARG A 48 -12.43 -34.03 -11.52
C ARG A 48 -12.54 -33.60 -10.06
N GLU A 49 -13.05 -34.45 -9.17
CA GLU A 49 -13.21 -34.09 -7.76
C GLU A 49 -11.86 -33.95 -7.04
N HIS A 50 -10.95 -34.91 -7.24
CA HIS A 50 -9.62 -34.87 -6.63
C HIS A 50 -8.75 -33.75 -7.21
N SER A 51 -8.74 -33.56 -8.53
CA SER A 51 -7.97 -32.47 -9.15
C SER A 51 -8.46 -31.09 -8.73
N LEU A 52 -9.77 -30.91 -8.58
CA LEU A 52 -10.37 -29.65 -8.14
C LEU A 52 -10.09 -29.37 -6.66
N ALA A 53 -10.14 -30.39 -5.80
CA ALA A 53 -9.72 -30.26 -4.40
C ALA A 53 -8.24 -29.87 -4.28
N ILE A 54 -7.36 -30.51 -5.06
CA ILE A 54 -5.92 -30.19 -5.08
C ILE A 54 -5.68 -28.77 -5.59
N LEU A 55 -6.32 -28.37 -6.69
CA LEU A 55 -6.17 -27.03 -7.27
C LEU A 55 -6.65 -25.94 -6.31
N ASN A 56 -7.78 -26.17 -5.63
CA ASN A 56 -8.30 -25.25 -4.62
C ASN A 56 -7.38 -25.15 -3.40
N CYS A 57 -6.85 -26.28 -2.92
CA CYS A 57 -5.90 -26.31 -1.82
C CYS A 57 -4.61 -25.55 -2.19
N LEU A 58 -4.06 -25.80 -3.38
CA LEU A 58 -2.87 -25.12 -3.89
C LEU A 58 -3.11 -23.61 -4.05
N SER A 59 -4.23 -23.21 -4.65
CA SER A 59 -4.60 -21.81 -4.82
C SER A 59 -4.75 -21.08 -3.48
N SER A 60 -5.36 -21.73 -2.50
CA SER A 60 -5.55 -21.17 -1.15
C SER A 60 -4.21 -21.04 -0.42
N PHE A 61 -3.35 -22.04 -0.54
CA PHE A 61 -2.00 -22.02 0.03
C PHE A 61 -1.15 -20.90 -0.60
N LEU A 62 -1.17 -20.77 -1.92
CA LEU A 62 -0.46 -19.69 -2.63
C LEU A 62 -0.99 -18.31 -2.26
N SER A 63 -2.32 -18.15 -2.15
CA SER A 63 -2.96 -16.93 -1.67
C SER A 63 -2.47 -16.57 -0.26
N LEU A 64 -2.48 -17.54 0.65
CA LEU A 64 -2.05 -17.36 2.03
C LEU A 64 -0.57 -16.95 2.12
N VAL A 65 0.31 -17.66 1.41
CA VAL A 65 1.75 -17.35 1.39
C VAL A 65 2.00 -15.95 0.82
N GLY A 66 1.32 -15.61 -0.28
CA GLY A 66 1.38 -14.29 -0.91
C GLY A 66 0.95 -13.18 0.05
N ASN A 67 -0.19 -13.36 0.72
CA ASN A 67 -0.72 -12.42 1.70
C ASN A 67 0.18 -12.23 2.92
N CYS A 68 0.78 -13.32 3.43
CA CYS A 68 1.75 -13.26 4.53
C CYS A 68 3.01 -12.47 4.13
N PHE A 69 3.55 -12.74 2.94
CA PHE A 69 4.70 -12.00 2.40
C PHE A 69 4.37 -10.51 2.26
N PHE A 70 3.20 -10.21 1.71
CA PHE A 70 2.71 -8.85 1.50
C PHE A 70 2.51 -8.06 2.80
N ALA A 71 1.84 -8.67 3.78
CA ALA A 71 1.61 -8.08 5.09
C ALA A 71 2.94 -7.80 5.82
N THR A 72 3.89 -8.73 5.72
CA THR A 72 5.22 -8.57 6.31
C THR A 72 6.00 -7.44 5.66
N LEU A 73 5.98 -7.36 4.32
CA LEU A 73 6.63 -6.29 3.57
C LEU A 73 6.06 -4.91 3.92
N LEU A 74 4.73 -4.78 3.95
CA LEU A 74 4.06 -3.54 4.34
C LEU A 74 4.34 -3.16 5.79
N GLY A 75 4.30 -4.13 6.70
CA GLY A 75 4.65 -3.92 8.11
C GLY A 75 6.07 -3.42 8.28
N TYR A 76 7.03 -4.04 7.57
CA TYR A 76 8.42 -3.60 7.55
C TYR A 76 8.56 -2.18 6.99
N TYR A 77 7.89 -1.87 5.89
CA TYR A 77 7.93 -0.53 5.30
C TYR A 77 7.36 0.54 6.24
N CYS A 78 6.21 0.27 6.87
CA CYS A 78 5.62 1.17 7.85
C CYS A 78 6.55 1.38 9.04
N PHE A 79 7.22 0.32 9.51
CA PHE A 79 8.24 0.40 10.55
C PHE A 79 9.37 1.34 10.15
N VAL A 80 9.95 1.15 8.97
CA VAL A 80 11.07 1.98 8.51
C VAL A 80 10.62 3.45 8.36
N CYS A 81 9.45 3.71 7.78
CA CYS A 81 8.91 5.07 7.67
C CYS A 81 8.71 5.73 9.04
N CYS A 82 8.16 4.99 10.01
CA CYS A 82 8.00 5.50 11.37
C CYS A 82 9.35 5.79 12.04
N CYS A 83 10.34 4.92 11.86
CA CYS A 83 11.69 5.13 12.37
C CYS A 83 12.32 6.38 11.74
N MET A 84 12.24 6.52 10.42
CA MET A 84 12.74 7.71 9.70
C MET A 84 12.11 8.99 10.22
N LYS A 85 10.78 9.02 10.36
CA LYS A 85 10.07 10.15 10.96
C LYS A 85 10.61 10.49 12.34
N GLN A 86 10.76 9.49 13.22
CA GLN A 86 11.28 9.71 14.57
C GLN A 86 12.72 10.22 14.58
N PHE A 87 13.57 9.70 13.69
CA PHE A 87 14.95 10.18 13.55
C PHE A 87 14.99 11.64 13.13
N PHE A 88 14.21 12.05 12.11
CA PHE A 88 14.15 13.45 11.67
C PHE A 88 13.61 14.40 12.74
N LEU A 89 12.59 14.00 13.49
CA LEU A 89 12.08 14.80 14.60
C LEU A 89 13.09 14.91 15.75
N HIS A 90 13.77 13.82 16.09
CA HIS A 90 14.79 13.82 17.13
C HIS A 90 16.02 14.65 16.72
N PHE A 91 16.40 14.59 15.45
CA PHE A 91 17.46 15.41 14.89
C PHE A 91 17.19 16.89 15.09
N GLU A 92 15.98 17.37 14.78
CA GLU A 92 15.61 18.78 14.93
C GLU A 92 15.70 19.26 16.39
N TRP A 93 15.31 18.41 17.35
CA TRP A 93 15.43 18.75 18.76
C TRP A 93 16.90 18.76 19.20
N LYS A 94 17.67 17.74 18.82
CA LYS A 94 19.08 17.58 19.22
C LYS A 94 19.98 18.64 18.56
N SER A 95 19.67 19.05 17.34
CA SER A 95 20.42 20.07 16.61
C SER A 95 20.31 21.44 17.27
N LYS A 96 19.13 21.82 17.80
CA LYS A 96 18.94 23.05 18.60
C LYS A 96 19.88 23.09 19.81
N LEU A 97 20.08 21.96 20.48
CA LEU A 97 21.01 21.85 21.61
C LEU A 97 22.48 21.90 21.18
N LEU A 98 22.82 21.30 20.04
CA LEU A 98 24.19 21.33 19.49
C LEU A 98 24.60 22.71 18.97
N ILE A 99 23.65 23.52 18.47
CA ILE A 99 23.92 24.92 18.09
C ILE A 99 24.43 25.72 19.29
N ALA A 100 23.86 25.51 20.48
CA ALA A 100 24.33 26.18 21.71
C ALA A 100 25.78 25.83 22.05
N ARG A 101 26.27 24.67 21.61
CA ARG A 101 27.65 24.21 21.78
C ARG A 101 28.57 24.57 20.60
N GLN A 102 28.05 25.22 19.56
CA GLN A 102 28.76 25.57 18.32
C GLN A 102 29.33 24.37 17.52
N ASP A 103 28.82 23.15 17.75
CA ASP A 103 29.28 21.92 17.09
C ASP A 103 28.58 21.67 15.73
N TYR A 104 28.73 22.62 14.81
CA TYR A 104 28.01 22.58 13.53
C TYR A 104 28.42 21.43 12.61
N GLN A 105 29.71 21.01 12.63
CA GLN A 105 30.18 19.89 11.82
C GLN A 105 29.43 18.60 12.17
N ARG A 106 29.20 18.36 13.46
CA ARG A 106 28.49 17.18 13.94
C ARG A 106 27.03 17.16 13.51
N ILE A 107 26.37 18.32 13.46
CA ILE A 107 25.00 18.43 12.95
C ILE A 107 24.93 18.02 11.48
N LEU A 108 25.88 18.47 10.67
CA LEU A 108 25.93 18.15 9.24
C LEU A 108 26.23 16.68 8.98
N GLU A 109 27.13 16.09 9.77
CA GLU A 109 27.48 14.66 9.67
C GLU A 109 26.27 13.77 10.01
N ILE A 110 25.57 14.05 11.13
CA ILE A 110 24.35 13.32 11.50
C ILE A 110 23.29 13.44 10.40
N TYR A 111 23.10 14.65 9.86
CA TYR A 111 22.13 14.85 8.78
C TYR A 111 22.51 14.09 7.51
N ARG A 112 23.80 14.05 7.14
CA ARG A 112 24.28 13.29 5.98
C ARG A 112 24.01 11.80 6.14
N GLU A 113 24.34 11.22 7.30
CA GLU A 113 24.08 9.80 7.59
C GLU A 113 22.59 9.45 7.50
N MET A 114 21.72 10.32 8.05
CA MET A 114 20.27 10.15 7.95
C MET A 114 19.77 10.22 6.50
N ASN A 115 20.33 11.15 5.73
CA ASN A 115 20.01 11.35 4.32
C ASN A 115 20.39 10.13 3.47
N GLU A 116 21.59 9.58 3.68
CA GLU A 116 22.07 8.37 3.03
C GLU A 116 21.20 7.15 3.39
N THR A 117 20.83 7.01 4.67
CA THR A 117 19.95 5.93 5.13
C THR A 117 18.58 6.01 4.47
N MET A 118 18.04 7.23 4.30
CA MET A 118 16.76 7.45 3.62
C MET A 118 16.84 7.11 2.13
N ILE A 119 17.92 7.47 1.44
CA ILE A 119 18.16 7.12 0.04
C ILE A 119 18.30 5.60 -0.13
N MET A 120 19.05 4.94 0.75
CA MET A 120 19.22 3.49 0.72
C MET A 120 17.87 2.78 0.92
N THR A 121 17.07 3.27 1.87
CA THR A 121 15.71 2.77 2.13
C THR A 121 14.82 2.92 0.92
N ASP A 122 14.80 4.10 0.30
CA ASP A 122 14.01 4.37 -0.90
C ASP A 122 14.42 3.43 -2.04
N ASN A 123 15.71 3.30 -2.33
CA ASN A 123 16.20 2.43 -3.39
C ASN A 123 15.84 0.94 -3.18
N PHE A 124 15.79 0.48 -1.93
CA PHE A 124 15.45 -0.91 -1.61
C PHE A 124 13.93 -1.17 -1.64
N LEU A 125 13.13 -0.23 -1.15
CA LEU A 125 11.68 -0.44 -0.93
C LEU A 125 10.79 0.20 -2.00
N ASN A 126 11.32 1.05 -2.89
CA ASN A 126 10.50 1.77 -3.87
C ASN A 126 9.64 0.86 -4.77
N PHE A 127 10.19 -0.26 -5.25
CA PHE A 127 9.51 -1.18 -6.15
C PHE A 127 8.53 -2.09 -5.44
N PRO A 128 8.91 -2.79 -4.36
CA PRO A 128 7.97 -3.66 -3.66
C PRO A 128 6.76 -2.88 -3.17
N ILE A 129 6.94 -1.61 -2.78
CA ILE A 129 5.86 -0.74 -2.33
C ILE A 129 5.00 -0.23 -3.49
N LEU A 130 5.57 0.02 -4.67
CA LEU A 130 4.76 0.31 -5.86
C LEU A 130 3.83 -0.85 -6.20
N ILE A 131 4.35 -2.07 -6.27
CA ILE A 131 3.54 -3.27 -6.51
C ILE A 131 2.48 -3.41 -5.42
N SER A 132 2.84 -3.10 -4.17
CA SER A 132 1.92 -3.20 -3.05
C SER A 132 0.77 -2.20 -3.14
N VAL A 133 1.06 -0.93 -3.40
CA VAL A 133 0.02 0.08 -3.58
C VAL A 133 -0.87 -0.26 -4.77
N PHE A 134 -0.30 -0.75 -5.88
CA PHE A 134 -1.09 -1.18 -7.04
C PHE A 134 -2.03 -2.34 -6.70
N ASN A 135 -1.54 -3.36 -5.99
CA ASN A 135 -2.35 -4.50 -5.56
C ASN A 135 -3.49 -4.07 -4.60
N ILE A 136 -3.19 -3.17 -3.66
CA ILE A 136 -4.21 -2.60 -2.76
C ILE A 136 -5.30 -1.87 -3.56
N LEU A 137 -4.93 -1.04 -4.54
CA LEU A 137 -5.88 -0.32 -5.38
C LEU A 137 -6.73 -1.25 -6.26
N ALA A 138 -6.11 -2.28 -6.85
CA ALA A 138 -6.82 -3.29 -7.63
C ALA A 138 -7.81 -4.08 -6.76
N SER A 139 -7.39 -4.46 -5.55
CA SER A 139 -8.24 -5.14 -4.57
C SER A 139 -9.41 -4.25 -4.13
N LEU A 140 -9.15 -2.98 -3.81
CA LEU A 140 -10.19 -2.00 -3.49
C LEU A 140 -11.25 -1.88 -4.58
N PHE A 141 -10.81 -1.82 -5.84
CA PHE A 141 -11.71 -1.75 -6.97
C PHE A 141 -12.54 -3.03 -7.11
N TRP A 142 -11.92 -4.20 -6.97
CA TRP A 142 -12.61 -5.49 -7.02
C TRP A 142 -13.66 -5.66 -5.93
N TYR A 143 -13.31 -5.35 -4.66
CA TYR A 143 -14.24 -5.41 -3.54
C TYR A 143 -15.35 -4.37 -3.66
N GLY A 144 -15.02 -3.14 -4.07
CA GLY A 144 -16.01 -2.09 -4.30
C GLY A 144 -17.01 -2.46 -5.41
N TYR A 145 -16.52 -3.03 -6.51
CA TYR A 145 -17.35 -3.53 -7.59
C TYR A 145 -18.25 -4.69 -7.12
N SER A 146 -17.69 -5.67 -6.41
CA SER A 146 -18.42 -6.84 -5.93
C SER A 146 -19.48 -6.47 -4.87
N PHE A 147 -19.20 -5.44 -4.07
CA PHE A 147 -20.15 -4.88 -3.11
C PHE A 147 -21.30 -4.13 -3.82
N ALA A 148 -21.01 -3.36 -4.86
CA ALA A 148 -22.02 -2.61 -5.61
C ALA A 148 -22.90 -3.48 -6.52
N PHE A 149 -22.33 -4.55 -7.09
CA PHE A 149 -22.99 -5.47 -8.01
C PHE A 149 -22.86 -6.92 -7.53
N PRO A 150 -23.51 -7.30 -6.42
CA PRO A 150 -23.40 -8.64 -5.88
C PRO A 150 -24.01 -9.65 -6.87
N PRO A 151 -23.25 -10.66 -7.32
CA PRO A 151 -23.71 -11.58 -8.36
C PRO A 151 -24.82 -12.52 -7.89
N ASN A 152 -25.00 -12.72 -6.58
CA ASN A 152 -26.13 -13.38 -5.92
C ASN A 152 -26.17 -12.88 -4.46
N ALA A 153 -27.24 -12.18 -4.07
CA ALA A 153 -27.25 -11.35 -2.86
C ALA A 153 -27.51 -12.15 -1.56
N ASP A 154 -26.52 -12.92 -1.12
CA ASP A 154 -26.50 -13.43 0.25
C ASP A 154 -25.95 -12.36 1.19
N ASN A 155 -26.63 -12.09 2.31
CA ASN A 155 -26.21 -11.08 3.30
C ASN A 155 -24.77 -11.30 3.79
N VAL A 156 -24.33 -12.55 3.89
CA VAL A 156 -22.97 -12.92 4.31
C VAL A 156 -21.93 -12.47 3.28
N SER A 157 -22.19 -12.69 1.99
CA SER A 157 -21.26 -12.28 0.92
C SER A 157 -21.10 -10.76 0.87
N ASN A 158 -22.20 -10.02 1.05
CA ASN A 158 -22.17 -8.56 1.09
C ASN A 158 -21.36 -8.05 2.30
N MET A 159 -21.52 -8.66 3.47
CA MET A 159 -20.71 -8.34 4.65
C MET A 159 -19.21 -8.62 4.38
N CYS A 160 -18.87 -9.76 3.78
CA CYS A 160 -17.50 -10.07 3.41
C CYS A 160 -16.89 -9.04 2.46
N PHE A 161 -17.61 -8.63 1.39
CA PHE A 161 -17.10 -7.61 0.47
C PHE A 161 -16.94 -6.25 1.13
N SER A 162 -17.88 -5.86 2.02
CA SER A 162 -17.76 -4.62 2.79
C SER A 162 -16.55 -4.63 3.72
N ILE A 163 -16.31 -5.74 4.43
CA ILE A 163 -15.14 -5.88 5.31
C ILE A 163 -13.85 -5.81 4.50
N GLY A 164 -13.79 -6.54 3.38
CA GLY A 164 -12.66 -6.50 2.45
C GLY A 164 -12.38 -5.08 1.96
N PHE A 165 -13.41 -4.36 1.50
CA PHE A 165 -13.26 -2.97 1.05
C PHE A 165 -12.67 -2.08 2.15
N VAL A 166 -13.23 -2.12 3.36
CA VAL A 166 -12.72 -1.35 4.51
C VAL A 166 -11.28 -1.72 4.84
N GLN A 167 -10.95 -3.02 4.84
CA GLN A 167 -9.61 -3.51 5.14
C GLN A 167 -8.56 -2.98 4.15
N TYR A 168 -8.80 -3.11 2.84
CA TYR A 168 -7.85 -2.61 1.84
C TYR A 168 -7.78 -1.08 1.82
N PHE A 169 -8.87 -0.39 2.18
CA PHE A 169 -8.85 1.06 2.33
C PHE A 169 -7.94 1.49 3.49
N VAL A 170 -8.06 0.82 4.64
CA VAL A 170 -7.19 1.04 5.80
C VAL A 170 -5.73 0.71 5.46
N LEU A 171 -5.48 -0.38 4.73
CA LEU A 171 -4.13 -0.75 4.27
C LEU A 171 -3.51 0.32 3.37
N LEU A 172 -4.29 0.92 2.47
CA LEU A 172 -3.84 2.03 1.61
C LEU A 172 -3.37 3.21 2.46
N LEU A 173 -4.19 3.62 3.44
CA LEU A 173 -3.90 4.74 4.33
C LEU A 173 -2.67 4.47 5.21
N ILE A 174 -2.58 3.28 5.80
CA ILE A 174 -1.45 2.88 6.65
C ILE A 174 -0.15 2.80 5.84
N THR A 175 -0.21 2.49 4.54
CA THR A 175 0.98 2.45 3.69
C THR A 175 1.45 3.86 3.31
N LEU A 176 0.54 4.74 2.88
CA LEU A 176 0.91 6.07 2.36
C LEU A 176 1.16 7.11 3.47
N SER A 177 0.42 7.05 4.58
CA SER A 177 0.50 8.02 5.67
C SER A 177 1.87 8.11 6.36
N PRO A 178 2.50 7.01 6.83
CA PRO A 178 3.79 7.09 7.51
C PRO A 178 4.90 7.54 6.58
N ALA A 179 4.84 7.15 5.29
CA ALA A 179 5.79 7.59 4.28
C ALA A 179 5.66 9.09 3.99
N SER A 180 4.43 9.62 3.86
CA SER A 180 4.18 11.05 3.75
C SER A 180 4.69 11.82 4.98
N ALA A 181 4.42 11.31 6.17
CA ALA A 181 4.89 11.93 7.42
C ALA A 181 6.42 11.92 7.56
N ALA A 182 7.09 10.84 7.14
CA ALA A 182 8.55 10.76 7.10
C ALA A 182 9.12 11.78 6.09
N ASN A 183 8.51 11.92 4.91
CA ASN A 183 8.89 12.91 3.91
C ASN A 183 8.71 14.34 4.39
N GLN A 184 7.67 14.62 5.16
CA GLN A 184 7.45 15.92 5.77
C GLN A 184 8.51 16.22 6.83
N ALA A 185 8.82 15.25 7.70
CA ALA A 185 9.88 15.39 8.71
C ALA A 185 11.26 15.60 8.07
N ALA A 186 11.58 14.88 7.00
CA ALA A 186 12.80 15.07 6.22
C ALA A 186 12.87 16.48 5.59
N ALA A 187 11.75 16.98 5.06
CA ALA A 187 11.69 18.34 4.51
C ALA A 187 11.94 19.41 5.58
N MET A 188 11.33 19.29 6.76
CA MET A 188 11.56 20.21 7.89
C MET A 188 13.02 20.17 8.36
N ALA A 189 13.61 18.97 8.51
CA ALA A 189 15.02 18.83 8.87
C ALA A 189 15.95 19.46 7.81
N ARG A 190 15.61 19.32 6.53
CA ARG A 190 16.35 19.95 5.44
C ARG A 190 16.28 21.46 5.49
N GLU A 191 15.09 22.03 5.67
CA GLU A 191 14.92 23.49 5.81
C GLU A 191 15.70 24.03 7.00
N PHE A 192 15.69 23.31 8.12
CA PHE A 192 16.52 23.62 9.27
C PHE A 192 18.02 23.65 8.90
N VAL A 193 18.53 22.60 8.23
CA VAL A 193 19.96 22.54 7.82
C VAL A 193 20.32 23.65 6.82
N LEU A 194 19.43 23.97 5.89
CA LEU A 194 19.63 25.07 4.92
C LEU A 194 19.60 26.45 5.59
N SER A 195 19.00 26.58 6.77
CA SER A 195 19.01 27.82 7.56
C SER A 195 20.29 28.00 8.39
N LEU A 196 21.00 26.90 8.74
CA LEU A 196 22.25 26.93 9.53
C LEU A 196 23.32 27.89 8.96
N PRO A 197 23.57 27.98 7.63
CA PRO A 197 24.43 29.00 7.02
C PRO A 197 24.21 30.44 7.51
N GLY A 198 22.98 30.81 7.89
CA GLY A 198 22.68 32.12 8.47
C GLY A 198 23.33 32.35 9.84
N TRP A 199 23.60 31.27 10.57
CA TRP A 199 24.05 31.28 11.97
C TRP A 199 25.58 31.14 12.10
N PHE A 200 26.28 30.69 11.06
CA PHE A 200 27.74 30.59 11.13
C PHE A 200 28.41 31.98 11.11
N PRO A 201 29.48 32.17 11.90
CA PRO A 201 30.36 33.33 11.79
C PRO A 201 30.88 33.55 10.37
N LYS A 202 31.15 34.81 9.98
CA LYS A 202 31.66 35.18 8.64
C LYS A 202 32.93 34.42 8.21
N ARG A 203 33.71 33.90 9.17
CA ARG A 203 34.91 33.08 8.92
C ARG A 203 34.66 31.76 8.19
N TYR A 204 33.42 31.24 8.16
CA TYR A 204 33.09 29.95 7.56
C TYR A 204 32.44 30.04 6.17
N GLY A 205 32.80 31.06 5.37
CA GLY A 205 32.19 31.30 4.05
C GLY A 205 32.23 30.10 3.11
N ILE A 206 33.32 29.32 3.10
CA ILE A 206 33.48 28.12 2.27
C ILE A 206 32.50 27.02 2.71
N VAL A 207 32.36 26.80 4.02
CA VAL A 207 31.44 25.80 4.58
C VAL A 207 29.99 26.16 4.29
N LYS A 208 29.62 27.45 4.34
CA LYS A 208 28.26 27.91 3.97
C LYS A 208 27.89 27.53 2.53
N VAL A 209 28.80 27.70 1.60
CA VAL A 209 28.58 27.37 0.17
C VAL A 209 28.51 25.85 -0.02
N GLN A 210 29.39 25.09 0.64
CA GLN A 210 29.42 23.64 0.56
C GLN A 210 28.13 23.01 1.11
N VAL A 211 27.67 23.43 2.29
CA VAL A 211 26.41 22.97 2.91
C VAL A 211 25.23 23.22 1.97
N ARG A 212 25.16 24.43 1.39
CA ARG A 212 24.07 24.78 0.49
C ARG A 212 24.09 23.94 -0.80
N ARG A 213 25.26 23.62 -1.32
CA ARG A 213 25.42 22.80 -2.53
C ARG A 213 25.10 21.32 -2.27
N GLU A 214 25.58 20.78 -1.15
CA GLU A 214 25.47 19.37 -0.81
C GLU A 214 24.04 18.98 -0.38
N PHE A 215 23.38 19.82 0.41
CA PHE A 215 22.03 19.55 0.94
C PHE A 215 20.92 20.19 0.12
N MET A 216 21.25 20.73 -1.06
CA MET A 216 20.26 21.22 -2.01
C MET A 216 19.46 20.08 -2.63
N HIS A 217 19.98 18.86 -2.70
CA HIS A 217 19.19 17.75 -3.23
C HIS A 217 18.06 17.37 -2.27
N LYS A 218 16.84 17.28 -2.79
CA LYS A 218 15.70 16.76 -2.01
C LYS A 218 15.83 15.25 -1.91
N THR A 219 15.76 14.73 -0.69
CA THR A 219 15.64 13.30 -0.41
C THR A 219 14.25 13.02 0.12
N THR A 220 13.60 12.05 -0.51
CA THR A 220 12.19 11.74 -0.27
C THR A 220 11.97 10.27 -0.59
N LEU A 221 11.13 9.61 0.19
CA LEU A 221 10.56 8.32 -0.14
C LEU A 221 9.61 8.49 -1.31
N THR A 222 9.75 7.61 -2.29
CA THR A 222 9.04 7.63 -3.55
C THR A 222 8.43 6.27 -3.86
N LEU A 223 7.40 6.29 -4.68
CA LEU A 223 6.91 5.10 -5.39
C LEU A 223 7.66 5.03 -6.72
N TRP A 224 8.66 4.14 -6.78
CA TRP A 224 9.53 3.91 -7.94
C TRP A 224 10.12 5.18 -8.55
N LYS A 225 10.48 6.20 -7.74
CA LYS A 225 10.97 7.51 -8.23
C LYS A 225 10.00 8.29 -9.15
N ILE A 226 8.83 7.76 -9.47
CA ILE A 226 7.81 8.41 -10.32
C ILE A 226 6.99 9.37 -9.46
N TYR A 227 6.52 8.89 -8.31
CA TYR A 227 5.68 9.68 -7.41
C TYR A 227 6.37 9.89 -6.07
N ARG A 228 6.46 11.15 -5.64
CA ARG A 228 6.79 11.47 -4.26
C ARG A 228 5.59 11.14 -3.38
N ILE A 229 5.82 10.44 -2.29
CA ILE A 229 4.75 10.11 -1.35
C ILE A 229 4.48 11.33 -0.47
N ASP A 230 3.39 12.03 -0.75
CA ASP A 230 2.93 13.17 0.03
C ASP A 230 1.41 13.10 0.27
N ASN A 231 0.88 14.06 1.03
CA ASN A 231 -0.56 14.12 1.29
C ASN A 231 -1.38 14.33 0.01
N SER A 232 -0.78 14.92 -1.03
CA SER A 232 -1.46 15.14 -2.31
C SER A 232 -1.72 13.82 -3.03
N LEU A 233 -0.78 12.88 -2.96
CA LEU A 233 -0.94 11.54 -3.53
C LEU A 233 -2.05 10.76 -2.85
N ILE A 234 -2.18 10.87 -1.52
CA ILE A 234 -3.28 10.23 -0.76
C ILE A 234 -4.63 10.78 -1.23
N ILE A 235 -4.75 12.11 -1.33
CA ILE A 235 -5.98 12.77 -1.79
C ILE A 235 -6.28 12.35 -3.24
N SER A 236 -5.26 12.27 -4.11
CA SER A 236 -5.42 11.83 -5.49
C SER A 236 -5.90 10.38 -5.59
N ALA A 237 -5.38 9.48 -4.74
CA ALA A 237 -5.80 8.08 -4.72
C ALA A 237 -7.25 7.90 -4.23
N ILE A 238 -7.67 8.70 -3.24
CA ILE A 238 -9.07 8.72 -2.78
C ILE A 238 -9.98 9.30 -3.87
N GLY A 239 -9.56 10.41 -4.49
CA GLY A 239 -10.31 11.06 -5.56
C GLY A 239 -10.49 10.17 -6.78
N SER A 240 -9.47 9.39 -7.16
CA SER A 240 -9.58 8.42 -8.24
C SER A 240 -10.53 7.27 -7.86
N LEU A 241 -10.46 6.74 -6.64
CA LEU A 241 -11.38 5.71 -6.17
C LEU A 241 -12.84 6.16 -6.24
N ILE A 242 -13.14 7.40 -5.81
CA ILE A 242 -14.50 7.97 -5.89
C ILE A 242 -14.91 8.16 -7.35
N SER A 243 -14.03 8.72 -8.19
CA SER A 243 -14.34 9.00 -9.60
C SER A 243 -14.62 7.71 -10.38
N TYR A 244 -13.79 6.67 -10.19
CA TYR A 244 -14.02 5.35 -10.78
C TYR A 244 -15.26 4.68 -10.19
N GLY A 245 -15.53 4.84 -8.89
CA GLY A 245 -16.77 4.37 -8.26
C GLY A 245 -18.02 4.96 -8.90
N ILE A 246 -18.04 6.28 -9.17
CA ILE A 246 -19.14 6.96 -9.87
C ILE A 246 -19.28 6.43 -11.31
N LEU A 247 -18.17 6.30 -12.03
CA LEU A 247 -18.18 5.80 -13.42
C LEU A 247 -18.74 4.37 -13.49
N VAL A 248 -18.29 3.49 -12.59
CA VAL A 248 -18.75 2.11 -12.50
C VAL A 248 -20.22 2.05 -12.08
N GLY A 249 -20.64 2.88 -11.12
CA GLY A 249 -22.03 3.01 -10.71
C GLY A 249 -22.95 3.41 -11.87
N THR A 250 -22.55 4.43 -12.63
CA THR A 250 -23.34 4.94 -13.78
C THR A 250 -23.42 3.93 -14.94
N LEU A 251 -22.32 3.22 -15.25
CA LEU A 251 -22.30 2.16 -16.27
C LEU A 251 -23.01 0.87 -15.83
N GLY A 252 -23.06 0.57 -14.53
CA GLY A 252 -23.80 -0.58 -14.02
C GLY A 252 -25.32 -0.40 -14.12
N VAL A 253 -25.82 0.83 -13.93
CA VAL A 253 -27.24 1.16 -14.10
C VAL A 253 -27.70 0.93 -15.54
N SER A 254 -26.87 1.24 -16.54
CA SER A 254 -27.21 0.98 -17.94
C SER A 254 -27.24 -0.51 -18.28
N LYS A 255 -26.39 -1.35 -17.64
CA LYS A 255 -26.49 -2.81 -17.75
C LYS A 255 -27.80 -3.35 -17.16
N ILE A 256 -28.24 -2.88 -16.00
CA ILE A 256 -29.50 -3.32 -15.38
C ILE A 256 -30.71 -3.00 -16.28
N GLN A 257 -30.64 -1.90 -17.05
CA GLN A 257 -31.70 -1.53 -18.00
C GLN A 257 -31.65 -2.34 -19.32
N ILE A 258 -30.47 -2.84 -19.73
CA ILE A 258 -30.27 -3.65 -20.95
C ILE A 258 -30.40 -5.17 -20.69
N THR A 259 -30.32 -5.62 -19.43
CA THR A 259 -30.46 -7.04 -19.07
C THR A 259 -31.90 -7.56 -19.24
N ARG A 260 -32.87 -6.71 -19.59
CA ARG A 260 -34.18 -7.17 -20.09
C ARG A 260 -34.17 -7.61 -21.56
N THR A 261 -33.11 -7.36 -22.33
CA THR A 261 -33.09 -7.63 -23.78
C THR A 261 -31.82 -8.30 -24.32
N ASN A 262 -30.73 -8.47 -23.56
CA ASN A 262 -29.45 -8.90 -24.15
C ASN A 262 -28.66 -9.97 -23.36
N GLN A 263 -29.34 -10.97 -22.79
CA GLN A 263 -28.71 -12.13 -22.14
C GLN A 263 -27.88 -13.00 -23.11
N TYR A 264 -27.98 -12.81 -24.43
CA TYR A 264 -27.32 -13.66 -25.43
C TYR A 264 -25.97 -13.15 -25.94
N PHE A 265 -25.63 -11.86 -25.76
CA PHE A 265 -24.45 -11.27 -26.42
C PHE A 265 -23.14 -11.34 -25.60
N ILE A 266 -23.25 -11.44 -24.26
CA ILE A 266 -22.08 -11.40 -23.36
C ILE A 266 -21.34 -12.75 -23.29
N ASN A 267 -21.98 -13.86 -23.69
CA ASN A 267 -21.36 -15.18 -23.66
C ASN A 267 -20.31 -15.42 -24.76
N ILE A 268 -20.22 -14.56 -25.79
CA ILE A 268 -19.26 -14.77 -26.90
C ILE A 268 -17.88 -14.16 -26.60
N ILE A 269 -17.79 -13.12 -25.77
CA ILE A 269 -16.51 -12.41 -25.53
C ILE A 269 -15.64 -13.13 -24.47
N PHE A 270 -16.23 -13.91 -23.56
CA PHE A 270 -15.48 -14.67 -22.55
C PHE A 270 -14.95 -16.03 -23.05
N LEU A 271 -15.12 -16.35 -24.33
CA LEU A 271 -14.63 -17.60 -24.92
C LEU A 271 -13.27 -17.47 -25.63
N ILE A 272 -12.65 -16.27 -25.65
CA ILE A 272 -11.42 -15.99 -26.41
C ILE A 272 -10.28 -15.40 -25.53
N ALA A 273 -10.46 -15.28 -24.21
CA ALA A 273 -9.41 -14.89 -23.26
C ALA A 273 -9.18 -15.98 -22.22
#